data_AF-A0A351J3F6-F1
#
_entry.id   AF-A0A351J3F6-F1
#
_cell.length_a   1.000
_cell.length_b   1.000
_cell.length_c   1.000
_cell.angle_alpha   90.00
_cell.angle_beta   90.00
_cell.angle_gamma   90.00
#
_symmetry.space_group_name_H-M   'P 1'
#
loop_
_entity.id
_entity.type
_entity.pdbx_description
1 polymer ?
#
loop_
_entity_poly.entity_id
_entity_poly.type
_entity_poly.pdbx_seq_one_letter_code
_entity_poly.pdbx_strand_id
1 'polypeptide(L)' 'MAKIKSRIDNIVQDYLDSWKDPYSDLDDLDPSEKMDLLNTIQEETGILLDEFDMQELSEKIDLSINDIIERLDQTPE' A
#
# COMPACT_ATOMS: atom_id res chain seq x y z
N MET A 1 5.76 -8.03 -12.57
CA MET A 1 5.95 -8.24 -11.12
C MET A 1 7.12 -7.46 -10.51
N ALA A 2 8.40 -7.72 -10.81
CA ALA A 2 9.53 -7.04 -10.11
C ALA A 2 9.53 -5.49 -10.21
N LYS A 3 9.08 -4.93 -11.34
CA LYS A 3 9.01 -3.48 -11.56
C LYS A 3 7.90 -2.79 -10.75
N ILE A 4 6.74 -3.44 -10.61
CA ILE A 4 5.62 -2.95 -9.78
C ILE A 4 6.00 -3.00 -8.31
N LYS A 5 6.61 -4.12 -7.87
CA LYS A 5 7.10 -4.25 -6.50
C LYS A 5 8.03 -3.11 -6.11
N SER A 6 9.06 -2.84 -6.92
CA SER A 6 9.99 -1.74 -6.65
C SER A 6 9.32 -0.37 -6.63
N ARG A 7 8.24 -0.19 -7.39
CA ARG A 7 7.50 1.08 -7.42
C ARG A 7 6.66 1.28 -6.16
N ILE A 8 5.93 0.24 -5.74
CA ILE A 8 5.15 0.26 -4.50
C ILE A 8 6.08 0.43 -3.29
N ASP A 9 7.21 -0.26 -3.28
CA ASP A 9 8.24 -0.13 -2.25
C ASP A 9 8.72 1.32 -2.10
N ASN A 10 9.05 1.98 -3.22
CA ASN A 10 9.39 3.41 -3.20
C ASN A 10 8.24 4.29 -2.70
N ILE A 11 7.00 4.07 -3.15
CA ILE A 11 5.84 4.87 -2.70
C ILE A 11 5.62 4.73 -1.19
N VAL A 12 5.71 3.50 -0.68
CA VAL A 12 5.58 3.22 0.76
C VAL A 12 6.69 3.92 1.54
N GLN A 13 7.94 3.84 1.06
CA GLN A 13 9.07 4.52 1.70
C GLN A 13 8.92 6.05 1.65
N ASP A 14 8.55 6.64 0.51
CA ASP A 14 8.29 8.08 0.38
C ASP A 14 7.16 8.56 1.30
N TYR A 15 6.10 7.75 1.44
CA TYR A 15 4.98 8.04 2.34
C TYR A 15 5.43 7.99 3.81
N LEU A 16 6.15 6.94 4.21
CA LEU A 16 6.68 6.81 5.57
C LEU A 16 7.68 7.92 5.90
N ASP A 17 8.58 8.28 4.97
CA ASP A 17 9.55 9.36 5.16
C ASP A 17 8.88 10.74 5.26
N SER A 18 7.78 10.95 4.53
CA SER A 18 7.03 12.22 4.54
C SER A 18 6.20 12.45 5.80
N TRP A 19 5.68 11.37 6.40
CA TRP A 19 4.63 11.47 7.41
C TRP A 19 4.97 10.81 8.75
N LYS A 20 5.98 9.93 8.80
CA LYS A 20 6.33 9.15 10.00
C LYS A 20 7.76 9.36 10.45
N ASP A 21 8.03 8.89 11.66
CA ASP A 21 9.38 8.86 12.19
C ASP A 21 10.26 7.95 11.33
N PRO A 22 11.57 8.24 11.25
CA PRO A 22 12.51 7.28 10.70
C PRO A 22 12.36 5.96 11.47
N TYR A 23 12.35 4.84 10.76
CA TYR A 23 12.09 3.48 11.26
C TYR A 23 10.63 3.08 11.48
N SER A 24 9.63 3.89 11.12
CA SER A 24 8.25 3.40 11.04
C SER A 24 8.07 2.44 9.87
N ASP A 25 7.36 1.35 10.12
CA ASP A 25 6.98 0.35 9.13
C ASP A 25 5.47 0.45 8.81
N LEU A 26 5.01 -0.31 7.81
CA LEU A 26 3.58 -0.39 7.44
C LEU A 26 2.68 -0.79 8.59
N ASP A 27 3.19 -1.60 9.53
CA ASP A 27 2.43 -2.05 10.70
C ASP A 27 2.23 -0.96 11.74
N ASP A 28 3.04 0.10 11.72
CA ASP A 28 2.87 1.28 12.58
C ASP A 28 1.79 2.24 12.04
N LEU A 29 1.24 1.97 10.85
CA LEU A 29 0.17 2.76 10.27
C LEU A 29 -1.19 2.34 10.84
N ASP A 30 -1.95 3.32 11.32
CA ASP A 30 -3.35 3.12 11.68
C ASP A 30 -4.19 2.83 10.43
N PRO A 31 -5.38 2.21 10.55
CA PRO A 31 -6.21 1.86 9.39
C PRO A 31 -6.51 3.04 8.45
N SER A 32 -6.68 4.24 9.01
CA SER A 32 -6.89 5.45 8.20
C SER A 32 -5.65 5.84 7.39
N GLU A 33 -4.46 5.64 7.93
CA GLU A 33 -3.19 5.94 7.26
C GLU A 33 -2.86 4.86 6.22
N LYS A 34 -3.18 3.60 6.53
CA LYS A 34 -3.13 2.51 5.56
C LYS A 34 -4.06 2.80 4.36
N MET A 35 -5.28 3.30 4.60
CA MET A 35 -6.17 3.74 3.52
C MET A 35 -5.57 4.87 2.67
N ASP A 36 -4.97 5.88 3.29
CA ASP A 36 -4.36 7.01 2.58
C ASP A 36 -3.17 6.55 1.71
N LEU A 37 -2.32 5.69 2.27
CA LEU A 37 -1.24 5.04 1.54
C LEU A 37 -1.76 4.20 0.36
N LEU A 38 -2.81 3.40 0.56
CA LEU A 38 -3.40 2.59 -0.50
C LEU A 38 -3.97 3.47 -1.61
N ASN A 39 -4.57 4.62 -1.30
CA ASN A 39 -4.98 5.60 -2.30
C ASN A 39 -3.79 6.14 -3.08
N THR A 40 -2.72 6.56 -2.39
CA THR A 40 -1.48 7.04 -3.01
C THR A 40 -0.89 6.00 -3.97
N ILE A 41 -0.88 4.73 -3.55
CA ILE A 41 -0.41 3.62 -4.38
C ILE A 41 -1.26 3.48 -5.64
N GLN A 42 -2.59 3.57 -5.55
CA GLN A 42 -3.47 3.50 -6.72
C GLN A 42 -3.27 4.68 -7.67
N GLU A 43 -3.11 5.90 -7.16
CA GLU A 43 -2.88 7.10 -7.97
C GLU A 43 -1.54 7.02 -8.72
N GLU A 44 -0.48 6.57 -8.05
CA GLU A 44 0.85 6.48 -8.64
C GLU A 44 1.00 5.28 -9.59
N THR A 45 0.39 4.14 -9.25
CA THR A 45 0.48 2.93 -10.09
C THR A 45 -0.53 2.93 -11.23
N GLY A 46 -1.65 3.65 -11.08
CA GLY A 46 -2.79 3.63 -12.00
C GLY A 46 -3.63 2.36 -11.91
N ILE A 47 -3.38 1.49 -10.93
CA ILE A 47 -4.13 0.26 -10.69
C ILE A 47 -5.15 0.56 -9.59
N LEU A 48 -6.42 0.27 -9.85
CA LEU A 48 -7.49 0.49 -8.88
C LEU A 48 -7.69 -0.77 -8.03
N LEU A 49 -7.73 -0.60 -6.71
CA LEU A 49 -8.22 -1.59 -5.78
C LEU A 49 -9.71 -1.36 -5.58
N ASP A 50 -10.48 -2.44 -5.46
CA ASP A 50 -11.88 -2.29 -5.07
C ASP A 50 -12.02 -1.92 -3.59
N GLU A 51 -13.19 -1.41 -3.21
CA GLU A 51 -13.47 -0.96 -1.85
C GLU A 51 -13.30 -2.08 -0.81
N PHE A 52 -13.54 -3.35 -1.18
CA PHE A 52 -13.38 -4.48 -0.29
C PHE A 52 -11.90 -4.80 -0.04
N ASP A 53 -11.08 -4.82 -1.10
CA ASP A 53 -9.63 -4.98 -1.00
C ASP A 53 -8.99 -3.84 -0.21
N MET A 54 -9.41 -2.60 -0.45
CA MET A 54 -8.95 -1.44 0.32
C MET A 54 -9.28 -1.59 1.80
N GLN A 55 -10.51 -1.99 2.13
CA GLN A 55 -10.91 -2.19 3.51
C GLN A 55 -10.10 -3.31 4.17
N GLU A 56 -10.00 -4.48 3.54
CA GLU A 56 -9.25 -5.62 4.08
C GLU A 56 -7.78 -5.28 4.33
N LEU A 57 -7.11 -4.61 3.38
CA LEU A 57 -5.71 -4.21 3.52
C LEU A 57 -5.54 -3.17 4.64
N SER A 58 -6.47 -2.23 4.77
CA SER A 58 -6.40 -1.19 5.81
C SER A 58 -6.59 -1.74 7.23
N GLU A 59 -7.41 -2.77 7.40
CA GLU A 59 -7.67 -3.40 8.70
C GLU A 59 -6.65 -4.50 9.04
N LYS A 60 -5.74 -4.83 8.11
CA LYS A 60 -4.75 -5.89 8.31
C LYS A 60 -3.68 -5.47 9.31
N ILE A 61 -3.49 -6.29 10.35
CA ILE A 61 -2.54 -6.03 11.44
C ILE A 61 -1.10 -6.14 10.95
N ASP A 62 -0.75 -7.21 10.24
CA ASP A 62 0.57 -7.47 9.65
C ASP A 62 0.52 -7.17 8.14
N LEU A 63 0.37 -5.89 7.76
CA LEU A 63 0.25 -5.49 6.37
C LEU A 63 1.64 -5.41 5.73
N SER A 64 1.89 -6.25 4.72
CA SER A 64 3.14 -6.19 3.95
C SER A 64 2.94 -5.63 2.54
N ILE A 65 4.02 -5.12 1.96
CA ILE A 65 4.06 -4.72 0.54
C ILE A 65 3.63 -5.86 -0.38
N ASN A 66 3.95 -7.12 -0.02
CA ASN A 66 3.55 -8.27 -0.83
C ASN A 66 2.02 -8.46 -0.83
N ASP A 67 1.35 -8.22 0.30
CA ASP A 67 -0.13 -8.31 0.36
C ASP A 67 -0.78 -7.30 -0.60
N ILE A 68 -0.25 -6.08 -0.63
CA ILE A 68 -0.72 -5.02 -1.54
C ILE A 68 -0.50 -5.45 -3.00
N ILE A 69 0.67 -5.98 -3.33
CA ILE A 69 0.99 -6.47 -4.67
C ILE A 69 0.05 -7.62 -5.07
N GLU A 70 -0.21 -8.56 -4.16
CA GLU A 70 -1.08 -9.71 -4.45
C GLU A 70 -2.51 -9.29 -4.76
N ARG A 71 -3.03 -8.21 -4.16
CA ARG A 71 -4.34 -7.65 -4.51
C ARG A 71 -4.30 -6.89 -5.83
N LEU A 72 -3.28 -6.08 -6.06
CA LEU A 72 -3.10 -5.32 -7.31
C LEU A 72 -2.85 -6.22 -8.54
N ASP A 73 -2.28 -7.41 -8.37
CA ASP A 73 -2.05 -8.38 -9.47
C ASP A 73 -3.33 -9.17 -9.82
N GLN A 74 -4.30 -9.23 -8.91
CA GLN A 74 -5.57 -9.93 -9.12
C GLN A 74 -6.62 -9.10 -9.86
N THR A 75 -6.38 -7.79 -10.06
CA THR A 75 -7.29 -6.92 -10.81
C THR A 75 -7.12 -7.15 -12.31
N PRO A 76 -8.13 -7.67 -13.04
CA PRO A 76 -8.02 -7.92 -14.48
C PRO A 76 -7.98 -6.62 -15.28
N GLU A 77 -7.08 -6.56 -16.28
CA GLU A 77 -6.97 -5.49 -17.31
C GLU A 77 -8.28 -5.24 -18.07
#